data_AF-A0AB38A262-F1
#
_entry.id   AF-A0AB38A262-F1
#
_cell.length_a   1.000
_cell.length_b   1.000
_cell.length_c   1.000
_cell.angle_alpha   90.00
_cell.angle_beta   90.00
_cell.angle_gamma   90.00
#
_symmetry.space_group_name_H-M   'P 1'
#
loop_
_entity.id
_entity.type
_entity.pdbx_description
1 polymer ?
#
loop_
_entity_poly.entity_id
_entity_poly.type
_entity_poly.pdbx_seq_one_letter_code
_entity_poly.pdbx_strand_id
1 'polypeptide(L)'
;MSMTHYMSLLAANQPWNLIIFMAIPVICAETLTISEFFIIFDRAKSGGLRTLNKIVGIFAGFYFTGIFFYLLFNAVIPLTTTNGWHTWVDVVAVGFYLSGVLFLLPIALMELGVIFKNKTDEEKMKIHFMLVGGFLVVAHIAMIFGMVNPEIIDSMAVMPGMTN
;
A
#
# COMPACT_ATOMS: atom_id res chain seq x y z
N MET A 1 -6.11 -21.48 17.06
CA MET A 1 -5.42 -21.09 15.81
C MET A 1 -4.91 -19.68 16.03
N SER A 2 -3.61 -19.52 16.27
CA SER A 2 -2.97 -18.22 16.55
C SER A 2 -2.77 -17.47 15.24
N MET A 3 -3.77 -16.68 14.86
CA MET A 3 -3.68 -15.71 13.78
C MET A 3 -2.89 -14.50 14.27
N THR A 4 -2.11 -13.86 13.41
CA THR A 4 -1.41 -12.60 13.76
C THR A 4 -2.43 -11.50 14.07
N HIS A 5 -2.11 -10.54 14.93
CA HIS A 5 -3.05 -9.49 15.34
C HIS A 5 -3.56 -8.62 14.17
N TYR A 6 -2.74 -8.46 13.12
CA TYR A 6 -3.15 -7.85 11.86
C TYR A 6 -4.23 -8.68 11.14
N MET A 7 -4.05 -10.00 11.11
CA MET A 7 -5.00 -10.95 10.55
C MET A 7 -6.26 -11.06 11.42
N SER A 8 -6.18 -10.92 12.76
CA SER A 8 -7.37 -10.87 13.63
C SER A 8 -8.16 -9.57 13.47
N LEU A 9 -7.49 -8.44 13.20
CA LEU A 9 -8.16 -7.17 12.88
C LEU A 9 -8.85 -7.20 11.50
N LEU A 10 -8.25 -7.87 10.51
CA LEU A 10 -8.92 -8.14 9.23
C LEU A 10 -10.05 -9.17 9.38
N ALA A 11 -9.91 -10.16 10.28
CA ALA A 11 -10.85 -11.26 10.45
C ALA A 11 -12.05 -10.93 11.36
N ALA A 12 -11.93 -9.99 12.29
CA ALA A 12 -12.98 -9.67 13.27
C ALA A 12 -14.27 -9.09 12.64
N ASN A 13 -14.17 -8.46 11.47
CA ASN A 13 -15.29 -7.92 10.69
C ASN A 13 -15.15 -8.27 9.20
N GLN A 14 -14.88 -9.53 8.88
CA GLN A 14 -14.99 -9.97 7.48
C GLN A 14 -16.44 -9.81 7.00
N PRO A 15 -16.67 -9.22 5.80
CA PRO A 15 -15.71 -8.92 4.74
C PRO A 15 -15.26 -7.44 4.64
N TRP A 16 -15.85 -6.55 5.45
CA TRP A 16 -15.75 -5.09 5.26
C TRP A 16 -14.34 -4.52 5.46
N ASN A 17 -13.61 -4.99 6.47
CA ASN A 17 -12.26 -4.49 6.74
C ASN A 17 -11.29 -4.79 5.58
N LEU A 18 -11.36 -5.98 5.00
CA LEU A 18 -10.50 -6.36 3.88
C LEU A 18 -10.80 -5.51 2.64
N ILE A 19 -12.09 -5.27 2.37
CA ILE A 19 -12.51 -4.42 1.25
C ILE A 19 -11.99 -3.00 1.43
N ILE A 20 -12.16 -2.43 2.64
CA ILE A 20 -11.81 -1.05 2.95
C ILE A 20 -10.29 -0.85 2.93
N PHE A 21 -9.55 -1.73 3.61
CA PHE A 21 -8.11 -1.55 3.81
C PHE A 21 -7.27 -2.10 2.65
N MET A 22 -7.77 -3.02 1.84
CA MET A 22 -6.94 -3.66 0.81
C MET A 22 -7.57 -3.61 -0.57
N ALA A 23 -8.81 -4.05 -0.73
CA ALA A 23 -9.40 -4.17 -2.07
C ALA A 23 -9.54 -2.80 -2.75
N ILE A 24 -10.12 -1.80 -2.07
CA ILE A 24 -10.33 -0.47 -2.64
C ILE A 24 -9.00 0.18 -3.05
N PRO A 25 -7.97 0.27 -2.18
CA PRO A 25 -6.69 0.86 -2.56
C PRO A 25 -6.00 0.15 -3.72
N VAL A 26 -5.99 -1.19 -3.72
CA VAL A 26 -5.32 -1.98 -4.75
C VAL A 26 -6.04 -1.85 -6.09
N ILE A 27 -7.36 -1.96 -6.12
CA ILE A 27 -8.16 -1.78 -7.35
C ILE A 27 -7.96 -0.38 -7.91
N CYS A 28 -7.95 0.65 -7.06
CA CYS A 28 -7.64 2.01 -7.49
C CYS A 28 -6.24 2.09 -8.10
N ALA A 29 -5.21 1.57 -7.43
CA ALA A 29 -3.83 1.60 -7.92
C ALA A 29 -3.65 0.83 -9.25
N GLU A 30 -4.27 -0.33 -9.39
CA GLU A 30 -4.27 -1.10 -10.64
C GLU A 30 -5.00 -0.35 -11.76
N THR A 31 -6.14 0.27 -11.45
CA THR A 31 -6.89 1.09 -12.40
C THR A 31 -6.07 2.28 -12.88
N LEU A 32 -5.35 2.96 -11.98
CA LEU A 32 -4.42 4.04 -12.33
C LEU A 32 -3.31 3.53 -13.26
N THR A 33 -2.72 2.37 -12.92
CA THR A 33 -1.63 1.76 -13.70
C THR A 33 -2.07 1.45 -15.12
N ILE A 34 -3.24 0.79 -15.26
CA ILE A 34 -3.79 0.40 -16.56
C ILE A 34 -4.14 1.66 -17.36
N SER A 35 -4.84 2.61 -16.75
CA SER A 35 -5.23 3.87 -17.42
C SER A 35 -4.00 4.64 -17.92
N GLU A 36 -2.93 4.69 -17.12
CA GLU A 36 -1.69 5.36 -17.51
C GLU A 36 -0.96 4.63 -18.64
N PHE A 37 -0.97 3.30 -18.62
CA PHE A 37 -0.39 2.50 -19.71
C PHE A 37 -1.10 2.77 -21.04
N PHE A 38 -2.44 2.88 -21.02
CA PHE A 38 -3.22 3.26 -22.19
C PHE A 38 -2.91 4.69 -22.68
N ILE A 39 -2.76 5.66 -21.78
CA ILE A 39 -2.41 7.04 -22.15
C ILE A 39 -1.03 7.09 -22.82
N ILE A 40 -0.05 6.33 -22.32
CA ILE A 40 1.30 6.24 -22.90
C ILE A 40 1.25 5.57 -24.27
N PHE A 41 0.50 4.46 -24.40
CA PHE A 41 0.41 3.69 -25.64
C PHE A 41 -0.26 4.47 -26.78
N ASP A 42 -1.39 5.13 -26.50
CA ASP A 42 -2.14 5.89 -27.51
C ASP A 42 -1.51 7.29 -27.77
N ARG A 43 -0.48 7.67 -27.00
CA ARG A 43 0.06 9.05 -26.92
C ARG A 43 -1.05 10.11 -26.80
N ALA A 44 -2.19 9.74 -26.21
CA ALA A 44 -3.35 10.60 -26.10
C ALA A 44 -3.07 11.71 -25.08
N LYS A 45 -2.66 12.89 -25.58
CA LYS A 45 -2.29 14.04 -24.74
C LYS A 45 -3.47 14.68 -24.01
N SER A 46 -4.70 14.34 -24.38
CA SER A 46 -5.93 14.85 -23.76
C SER A 46 -7.12 13.92 -23.99
N GLY A 47 -7.93 13.67 -22.95
CA GLY A 47 -9.15 12.88 -23.07
C GLY A 47 -9.76 12.51 -21.71
N GLY A 48 -10.94 11.87 -21.75
CA GLY A 48 -11.66 11.43 -20.55
C GLY A 48 -10.84 10.49 -19.65
N LEU A 49 -9.92 9.71 -20.24
CA LEU A 49 -9.01 8.82 -19.51
C LEU A 49 -8.04 9.57 -18.58
N ARG A 50 -7.55 10.76 -18.99
CA ARG A 50 -6.65 11.57 -18.16
C ARG A 50 -7.39 12.24 -17.00
N THR A 51 -8.62 12.69 -17.23
CA THR A 51 -9.48 13.22 -16.17
C THR A 51 -9.86 12.13 -15.17
N LEU A 52 -10.15 10.92 -15.65
CA LEU A 52 -10.39 9.75 -14.79
C LEU A 52 -9.15 9.44 -13.95
N ASN A 53 -7.97 9.36 -14.57
CA ASN A 53 -6.71 9.07 -13.88
C ASN A 53 -6.44 10.09 -12.76
N LYS A 54 -6.65 11.37 -13.06
CA LYS A 54 -6.54 12.46 -12.09
C LYS A 54 -7.49 12.30 -10.90
N ILE A 55 -8.78 12.04 -11.15
CA ILE A 55 -9.79 11.87 -10.10
C ILE A 55 -9.46 10.66 -9.23
N VAL A 56 -9.15 9.52 -9.86
CA VAL A 56 -8.82 8.28 -9.15
C VAL A 56 -7.52 8.46 -8.36
N GLY A 57 -6.53 9.19 -8.88
CA GLY A 57 -5.26 9.41 -8.20
C GLY A 57 -5.42 10.26 -6.93
N ILE A 58 -6.22 11.32 -7.03
CA ILE A 58 -6.60 12.15 -5.88
C ILE A 58 -7.37 11.30 -4.86
N PHE A 59 -8.41 10.59 -5.30
CA PHE A 59 -9.23 9.76 -4.42
C PHE A 59 -8.40 8.70 -3.71
N ALA A 60 -7.60 7.93 -4.46
CA ALA A 60 -6.76 6.87 -3.93
C ALA A 60 -5.74 7.38 -2.91
N GLY A 61 -5.06 8.50 -3.19
CA GLY A 61 -4.07 9.05 -2.28
C GLY A 61 -4.67 9.56 -0.96
N PHE A 62 -5.81 10.28 -1.01
CA PHE A 62 -6.48 10.71 0.22
C PHE A 62 -7.08 9.54 0.99
N TYR A 63 -7.72 8.60 0.30
CA TYR A 63 -8.32 7.43 0.90
C TYR A 63 -7.25 6.58 1.62
N PHE A 64 -6.12 6.31 0.96
CA PHE A 64 -5.01 5.56 1.56
C PHE A 64 -4.34 6.32 2.71
N THR A 65 -4.25 7.65 2.62
CA THR A 65 -3.75 8.48 3.72
C THR A 65 -4.66 8.41 4.95
N GLY A 66 -5.97 8.39 4.75
CA GLY A 66 -6.94 8.16 5.83
C GLY A 66 -6.74 6.79 6.49
N ILE A 67 -6.54 5.75 5.70
CA ILE A 67 -6.22 4.40 6.19
C ILE A 67 -4.91 4.39 6.98
N PHE A 68 -3.87 5.06 6.47
CA PHE A 68 -2.58 5.16 7.14
C PHE A 68 -2.74 5.71 8.55
N PHE A 69 -3.43 6.84 8.73
CA PHE A 69 -3.66 7.40 10.06
C PHE A 69 -4.51 6.47 10.93
N TYR A 70 -5.56 5.89 10.37
CA TYR A 70 -6.42 4.96 11.10
C TYR A 70 -5.63 3.77 11.66
N LEU A 71 -4.81 3.12 10.83
CA LEU A 71 -3.98 1.99 11.24
C LEU A 71 -2.82 2.42 12.15
N LEU A 72 -2.24 3.60 11.92
CA LEU A 72 -1.19 4.11 12.78
C LEU A 72 -1.69 4.26 14.22
N PHE A 73 -2.83 4.92 14.41
CA PHE A 73 -3.39 5.18 15.74
C PHE A 73 -4.07 3.96 16.38
N ASN A 74 -4.81 3.16 15.60
CA ASN A 74 -5.59 2.05 16.15
C ASN A 74 -4.87 0.70 16.14
N ALA A 75 -3.83 0.51 15.32
CA ALA A 75 -3.08 -0.74 15.25
C ALA A 75 -1.62 -0.56 15.65
N VAL A 76 -0.84 0.30 14.97
CA VAL A 76 0.62 0.38 15.15
C VAL A 76 1.02 0.86 16.55
N ILE A 77 0.42 1.94 17.04
CA ILE A 77 0.70 2.48 18.37
C ILE A 77 0.35 1.47 19.47
N PRO A 78 -0.87 0.90 19.51
CA PRO A 78 -1.19 -0.10 20.52
C PRO A 78 -0.29 -1.33 20.41
N LEU A 79 -0.03 -1.86 19.20
CA LEU A 79 0.86 -3.01 18.99
C LEU A 79 2.29 -2.78 19.52
N THR A 80 2.83 -1.58 19.29
CA THR A 80 4.17 -1.20 19.74
C THR A 80 4.23 -0.97 21.24
N THR A 81 3.14 -0.49 21.84
CA THR A 81 3.08 -0.19 23.29
C THR A 81 2.80 -1.43 24.13
N THR A 82 1.98 -2.36 23.63
CA THR A 82 1.66 -3.62 24.33
C THR A 82 2.63 -4.76 24.00
N ASN A 83 3.64 -4.51 23.16
CA ASN A 83 4.57 -5.49 22.63
C ASN A 83 3.87 -6.72 22.01
N GLY A 84 2.72 -6.47 21.36
CA GLY A 84 1.85 -7.50 20.78
C GLY A 84 2.27 -7.96 19.38
N TRP A 85 3.48 -7.64 18.94
CA TRP A 85 4.03 -8.13 17.68
C TRP A 85 4.34 -9.62 17.82
N HIS A 86 3.68 -10.48 17.05
CA HIS A 86 3.92 -11.92 17.14
C HIS A 86 5.29 -12.31 16.56
N THR A 87 5.72 -11.66 15.48
CA THR A 87 7.00 -11.97 14.81
C THR A 87 7.54 -10.74 14.08
N TRP A 88 8.84 -10.70 13.77
CA TRP A 88 9.47 -9.64 12.97
C TRP A 88 8.80 -9.46 11.58
N VAL A 89 8.17 -10.50 11.06
CA VAL A 89 7.42 -10.46 9.80
C VAL A 89 6.17 -9.58 9.87
N ASP A 90 5.49 -9.52 11.01
CA ASP A 90 4.35 -8.61 11.16
C ASP A 90 4.80 -7.15 11.04
N VAL A 91 5.96 -6.82 11.63
CA VAL A 91 6.57 -5.47 11.55
C VAL A 91 6.91 -5.12 10.11
N VAL A 92 7.48 -6.07 9.36
CA VAL A 92 7.81 -5.89 7.94
C VAL A 92 6.54 -5.73 7.11
N ALA A 93 5.54 -6.61 7.28
CA ALA A 93 4.30 -6.57 6.52
C ALA A 93 3.54 -5.24 6.73
N VAL A 94 3.36 -4.82 7.98
CA VAL A 94 2.70 -3.55 8.32
C VAL A 94 3.55 -2.36 7.88
N GLY A 95 4.87 -2.42 8.05
CA GLY A 95 5.79 -1.37 7.63
C GLY A 95 5.75 -1.12 6.12
N PHE A 96 5.83 -2.19 5.31
CA PHE A 96 5.70 -2.07 3.86
C PHE A 96 4.30 -1.59 3.45
N TYR A 97 3.24 -2.11 4.07
CA TYR A 97 1.88 -1.65 3.79
C TYR A 97 1.74 -0.13 4.03
N LEU A 98 2.18 0.35 5.20
CA LEU A 98 2.12 1.77 5.54
C LEU A 98 3.02 2.63 4.66
N SER A 99 4.17 2.12 4.22
CA SER A 99 5.06 2.83 3.30
C SER A 99 4.42 3.12 1.95
N GLY A 100 3.33 2.42 1.58
CA GLY A 100 2.52 2.72 0.40
C GLY A 100 2.01 4.17 0.35
N VAL A 101 1.84 4.83 1.52
CA VAL A 101 1.42 6.23 1.58
C VAL A 101 2.45 7.16 0.96
N LEU A 102 3.74 6.79 1.04
CA LEU A 102 4.83 7.56 0.45
C LEU A 102 4.77 7.60 -1.08
N PHE A 103 4.01 6.70 -1.70
CA PHE A 103 3.83 6.63 -3.14
C PHE A 103 2.50 7.24 -3.57
N LEU A 104 1.39 6.88 -2.90
CA LEU A 104 0.04 7.38 -3.27
C LEU A 104 -0.22 8.82 -2.86
N LEU A 105 0.33 9.30 -1.74
CA LEU A 105 0.12 10.69 -1.31
C LEU A 105 0.78 11.69 -2.28
N PRO A 106 2.04 11.52 -2.72
CA PRO A 106 2.62 12.40 -3.73
C PRO A 106 1.85 12.40 -5.04
N ILE A 107 1.25 11.27 -5.46
CA ILE A 107 0.36 11.22 -6.62
C ILE A 107 -0.82 12.18 -6.43
N ALA A 108 -1.56 12.06 -5.33
CA ALA A 108 -2.71 12.93 -5.06
C ALA A 108 -2.31 14.42 -4.98
N LEU A 109 -1.18 14.72 -4.32
CA LEU A 109 -0.67 16.09 -4.21
C LEU A 109 -0.22 16.66 -5.57
N MET A 110 0.34 15.82 -6.44
CA MET A 110 0.74 16.22 -7.79
C MET A 110 -0.48 16.50 -8.66
N GLU A 111 -1.51 15.67 -8.57
CA GLU A 111 -2.76 15.83 -9.30
C GLU A 111 -3.57 17.06 -8.82
N LEU A 112 -3.57 17.33 -7.52
CA LEU A 112 -4.09 18.59 -6.96
C LEU A 112 -3.30 19.83 -7.39
N GLY A 113 -2.11 19.64 -7.98
CA GLY A 113 -1.21 20.71 -8.36
C GLY A 113 -0.54 21.37 -7.16
N VAL A 114 -0.44 20.71 -6.01
CA VAL A 114 0.34 21.22 -4.85
C VAL A 114 1.83 21.06 -5.11
N ILE A 115 2.24 19.90 -5.63
CA ILE A 115 3.64 19.58 -5.97
C ILE A 115 3.84 19.49 -7.49
N PHE A 116 5.08 19.68 -7.95
CA PHE A 116 5.47 19.64 -9.37
C PHE A 116 4.72 20.61 -10.32
N LYS A 117 4.30 21.78 -9.83
CA LYS A 117 3.61 22.83 -10.63
C LYS A 117 4.34 23.19 -11.93
N ASN A 118 5.67 23.29 -11.89
CA ASN A 118 6.51 23.74 -13.01
C ASN A 118 6.93 22.63 -13.99
N LYS A 119 6.49 21.38 -13.78
CA LYS A 119 6.83 20.27 -14.68
C LYS A 119 5.86 20.15 -15.84
N THR A 120 6.39 19.75 -16.99
CA THR A 120 5.61 19.47 -18.20
C THR A 120 4.67 18.28 -17.98
N ASP A 121 3.60 18.21 -18.78
CA ASP A 121 2.61 17.12 -18.68
C ASP A 121 3.20 15.72 -18.88
N GLU A 122 4.27 15.60 -19.68
CA GLU A 122 4.99 14.35 -19.90
C GLU A 122 5.87 13.97 -18.69
N GLU A 123 6.52 14.94 -18.03
CA GLU A 123 7.30 14.68 -16.83
C GLU A 123 6.41 14.28 -15.64
N LYS A 124 5.25 14.93 -15.49
CA LYS A 124 4.27 14.56 -14.46
C LYS A 124 3.78 13.13 -14.66
N MET A 125 3.48 12.74 -15.89
CA MET A 125 3.07 11.38 -16.24
C MET A 125 4.16 10.35 -15.93
N LYS A 126 5.44 10.66 -16.21
CA LYS A 126 6.56 9.77 -15.86
C LYS A 126 6.70 9.59 -14.35
N ILE A 127 6.59 10.67 -13.58
CA ILE A 127 6.66 10.63 -12.12
C ILE A 127 5.45 9.85 -11.56
N HIS A 128 4.26 10.11 -12.10
CA HIS A 128 3.02 9.43 -11.72
C HIS A 128 3.16 7.92 -11.91
N PHE A 129 3.58 7.49 -13.10
CA PHE A 129 3.84 6.09 -13.42
C PHE A 129 4.89 5.45 -12.49
N MET A 130 6.01 6.14 -12.24
CA MET A 130 7.06 5.63 -11.36
C MET A 130 6.57 5.45 -9.91
N LEU A 131 5.76 6.39 -9.41
CA LEU A 131 5.19 6.32 -8.07
C LEU A 131 4.17 5.18 -7.95
N VAL A 132 3.27 5.03 -8.92
CA VAL A 132 2.29 3.92 -8.92
C VAL A 132 2.99 2.56 -9.04
N GLY A 133 4.01 2.46 -9.90
CA GLY A 133 4.83 1.25 -10.02
C GLY A 133 5.55 0.91 -8.70
N GLY A 134 6.11 1.91 -8.02
CA GLY A 134 6.70 1.73 -6.69
C GLY A 134 5.69 1.27 -5.65
N PHE A 135 4.49 1.84 -5.64
CA PHE A 135 3.40 1.40 -4.78
C PHE A 135 3.04 -0.08 -5.00
N LEU A 136 2.91 -0.51 -6.26
CA LEU A 136 2.60 -1.89 -6.59
C LEU A 136 3.63 -2.87 -6.03
N VAL A 137 4.93 -2.57 -6.18
CA VAL A 137 6.00 -3.43 -5.64
C VAL A 137 5.90 -3.54 -4.11
N VAL A 138 5.77 -2.40 -3.43
CA VAL A 138 5.67 -2.34 -1.97
C VAL A 138 4.41 -3.04 -1.45
N ALA A 139 3.27 -2.86 -2.13
CA ALA A 139 2.01 -3.51 -1.78
C ALA A 139 2.10 -5.03 -1.93
N HIS A 140 2.76 -5.53 -2.98
CA HIS A 140 2.97 -6.97 -3.15
C HIS A 140 3.90 -7.55 -2.08
N ILE A 141 4.97 -6.84 -1.72
CA ILE A 141 5.84 -7.22 -0.60
C ILE A 141 5.00 -7.34 0.68
N ALA A 142 4.19 -6.32 0.99
CA ALA A 142 3.32 -6.35 2.16
C ALA A 142 2.33 -7.53 2.14
N MET A 143 1.73 -7.85 1.00
CA MET A 143 0.81 -8.99 0.85
C MET A 143 1.52 -10.34 0.99
N ILE A 144 2.71 -10.50 0.39
CA ILE A 144 3.50 -11.73 0.50
C ILE A 144 3.86 -11.96 1.97
N PHE A 145 4.53 -10.99 2.61
CA PHE A 145 4.94 -11.12 4.01
C PHE A 145 3.75 -11.19 4.97
N GLY A 146 2.64 -10.51 4.68
CA GLY A 146 1.42 -10.60 5.48
C GLY A 146 0.71 -11.95 5.43
N MET A 147 0.96 -12.75 4.38
CA MET A 147 0.42 -14.12 4.23
C MET A 147 1.43 -15.21 4.62
N VAL A 148 2.68 -14.86 4.96
CA VAL A 148 3.65 -15.85 5.47
C VAL A 148 3.17 -16.35 6.83
N ASN A 149 2.97 -17.66 6.94
CA ASN A 149 2.57 -18.28 8.21
C ASN A 149 3.70 -18.12 9.24
N PRO A 150 3.45 -17.47 10.39
CA PRO A 150 4.45 -17.30 11.45
C PRO A 150 5.04 -18.63 11.96
N GLU A 151 4.33 -19.75 11.82
CA GLU A 151 4.82 -21.09 12.21
C GLU A 151 6.05 -21.57 11.39
N ILE A 152 6.19 -21.12 10.15
CA ILE A 152 7.36 -21.46 9.30
C ILE A 152 8.62 -20.72 9.78
N ILE A 153 8.45 -19.61 10.50
CA ILE A 153 9.55 -18.77 10.95
C ILE A 153 9.98 -19.14 12.37
N ASP A 154 9.02 -19.52 13.21
CA ASP A 154 9.34 -20.06 14.54
C ASP A 154 10.11 -21.39 14.45
N SER A 155 9.82 -22.20 13.42
CA SER A 155 10.62 -23.39 13.09
C SER A 155 12.01 -23.11 12.51
N MET A 156 12.30 -21.86 12.07
CA MET A 156 13.66 -21.42 11.72
C MET A 156 14.43 -20.80 12.89
N ALA A 157 13.74 -20.24 13.89
CA ALA A 157 14.36 -19.78 15.13
C ALA A 157 14.84 -20.96 16.01
N VAL A 158 14.24 -22.14 15.84
CA VAL A 158 14.68 -23.41 16.44
C VAL A 158 15.47 -24.22 15.42
N MET A 159 16.64 -23.74 14.98
CA MET A 159 17.71 -24.64 14.55
C MET A 159 18.58 -24.99 15.76
N PRO A 160 18.47 -26.20 16.34
CA PRO A 160 19.38 -26.66 17.38
C PRO A 160 20.72 -27.00 16.72
N GLY A 161 21.67 -26.06 16.78
CA GLY A 161 22.91 -26.26 16.05
C GLY A 161 24.02 -25.27 16.32
N MET A 162 24.19 -24.79 17.56
CA MET A 162 25.49 -24.27 18.05
C MET A 162 25.63 -24.50 19.56
N THR A 163 26.01 -25.72 19.94
CA THR A 163 26.85 -25.95 21.12
C THR A 163 28.19 -26.46 20.61
N ASN A 164 29.26 -25.74 20.95
CA ASN A 164 30.65 -26.07 20.66
C ASN A 164 31.04 -27.50 21.06
#